data_AF-A0A843V4T7-F1
#
_entry.id   AF-A0A843V4T7-F1
#
_cell.length_a   1.000
_cell.length_b   1.000
_cell.length_c   1.000
_cell.angle_alpha   90.00
_cell.angle_beta   90.00
_cell.angle_gamma   90.00
#
_symmetry.space_group_name_H-M   'P 1'
#
loop_
_entity.id
_entity.type
_entity.pdbx_description
1 polymer ?
#
loop_
_entity_poly.entity_id
_entity_poly.type
_entity_poly.pdbx_seq_one_letter_code
_entity_poly.pdbx_strand_id
1 'polypeptide(L)'
;MEFFLQGYDYKLWIIIEDGDLQTSKPKEEWTDEDKKKISLNIKSKSFMSCALSRQEFNIIYACKSAKEMWDKLKFTYEGTDKVKETRIDILVTQYEKFQMMTCSKDSDVDEVMSKF
;
A
#
# COMPACT_ATOMS: atom_id res chain seq x y z
N MET A 1 2.67 3.79 9.65
CA MET A 1 1.40 4.53 9.83
C MET A 1 0.45 3.78 10.77
N GLU A 2 0.30 2.46 10.59
CA GLU A 2 -0.51 1.58 11.44
C GLU A 2 -0.33 1.77 12.96
N PHE A 3 0.86 1.49 13.50
CA PHE A 3 1.11 1.57 14.95
C PHE A 3 0.81 2.95 15.56
N PHE A 4 1.04 4.02 14.80
CA PHE A 4 0.75 5.38 15.23
C PHE A 4 -0.76 5.62 15.37
N LEU A 5 -1.55 5.19 14.39
CA LEU A 5 -3.01 5.31 14.42
C LEU A 5 -3.63 4.42 15.49
N GLN A 6 -3.13 3.19 15.63
CA GLN A 6 -3.58 2.26 16.68
C GLN A 6 -3.31 2.83 18.08
N GLY A 7 -2.16 3.48 18.29
CA GLY A 7 -1.81 4.14 19.55
C GLY A 7 -2.64 5.39 19.85
N TYR A 8 -3.09 6.11 18.82
CA TYR A 8 -3.92 7.31 18.99
C TYR A 8 -5.40 6.97 19.21
N ASP A 9 -5.97 6.16 18.32
CA ASP A 9 -7.34 5.67 18.37
C ASP A 9 -7.49 4.48 17.42
N TYR A 10 -7.58 3.28 17.99
CA TYR A 10 -7.71 2.03 17.24
C TYR A 10 -8.86 2.03 16.22
N LYS A 11 -9.93 2.79 16.49
CA LYS A 11 -11.07 2.90 15.55
C LYS A 11 -10.69 3.59 14.25
N LEU A 12 -9.69 4.47 14.25
CA LEU A 12 -9.21 5.10 13.03
C LEU A 12 -8.53 4.08 12.11
N TRP A 13 -7.76 3.14 12.69
CA TRP A 13 -7.12 2.07 11.96
C TRP A 13 -8.15 1.13 11.33
N ILE A 14 -9.15 0.68 12.10
CA ILE A 14 -10.25 -0.16 11.59
C ILE A 14 -10.90 0.46 10.35
N ILE A 15 -11.22 1.77 10.39
CA ILE A 15 -11.87 2.46 9.27
C ILE A 15 -10.97 2.53 8.02
N ILE A 16 -9.65 2.64 8.23
CA ILE A 16 -8.65 2.67 7.15
C ILE A 16 -8.42 1.28 6.56
N GLU A 17 -8.46 0.23 7.38
CA GLU A 17 -8.16 -1.14 6.97
C GLU A 17 -9.38 -1.85 6.37
N ASP A 18 -10.49 -1.90 7.11
CA ASP A 18 -11.67 -2.68 6.71
C ASP A 18 -12.51 -1.97 5.67
N GLY A 19 -12.50 -0.63 5.70
CA GLY A 19 -13.30 0.16 4.77
C GLY A 19 -14.78 -0.02 5.01
N ASP A 20 -15.35 0.94 5.69
CA ASP A 20 -16.80 1.13 5.72
C ASP A 20 -16.99 2.62 5.54
N LEU A 21 -17.99 3.08 4.76
CA LEU A 21 -18.60 4.44 4.82
C LEU A 21 -19.33 4.97 3.59
N GLN A 22 -19.62 4.13 2.60
CA GLN A 22 -20.70 4.48 1.68
C GLN A 22 -21.99 3.93 2.27
N THR A 23 -22.57 4.65 3.24
CA THR A 23 -23.99 4.44 3.55
C THR A 23 -24.74 4.82 2.28
N SER A 24 -25.22 3.83 1.53
CA SER A 24 -26.07 4.06 0.35
C SER A 24 -27.40 4.74 0.71
N LYS A 25 -27.66 4.93 2.01
CA LYS A 25 -28.85 5.56 2.56
C LYS A 25 -28.78 7.09 2.44
N PRO A 26 -29.92 7.75 2.16
CA PRO A 26 -30.06 9.20 2.24
C PRO A 26 -29.61 9.74 3.60
N LYS A 27 -29.15 10.99 3.65
CA LYS A 27 -28.67 11.64 4.89
C LYS A 27 -29.71 11.68 5.99
N GLU A 28 -30.98 11.74 5.58
CA GLU A 28 -32.16 11.81 6.43
C GLU A 28 -32.41 10.52 7.21
N GLU A 29 -31.89 9.39 6.72
CA GLU A 29 -32.03 8.06 7.33
C GLU A 29 -30.81 7.66 8.17
N TRP A 30 -29.83 8.56 8.33
CA TRP A 30 -28.61 8.24 9.05
C TRP A 30 -28.85 8.08 10.54
N THR A 31 -28.52 6.89 11.03
CA THR A 31 -28.46 6.60 12.46
C THR A 31 -27.28 7.33 13.10
N ASP A 32 -27.27 7.41 14.43
CA ASP A 32 -26.13 7.99 15.15
C ASP A 32 -24.85 7.16 14.99
N GLU A 33 -24.99 5.86 14.71
CA GLU A 33 -23.87 4.98 14.37
C GLU A 33 -23.30 5.31 13.01
N ASP A 34 -24.14 5.57 12.01
CA ASP A 34 -23.70 6.01 10.68
C ASP A 34 -22.93 7.33 10.76
N LYS A 35 -23.47 8.31 11.50
CA LYS A 35 -22.79 9.61 11.72
C LYS A 35 -21.45 9.43 12.43
N LYS A 36 -21.37 8.55 13.43
CA LYS A 36 -20.11 8.24 14.14
C LYS A 36 -19.07 7.65 13.19
N LYS A 37 -19.46 6.69 12.35
CA LYS A 37 -18.56 6.16 11.33
C LYS A 37 -18.09 7.30 10.41
N ILE A 38 -19.00 8.14 9.88
CA ILE A 38 -18.64 9.22 8.95
C ILE A 38 -17.65 10.20 9.57
N SER A 39 -17.87 10.55 10.84
CA SER A 39 -16.93 11.36 11.60
C SER A 39 -15.54 10.72 11.68
N LEU A 40 -15.47 9.41 11.95
CA LEU A 40 -14.21 8.66 11.94
C LEU A 40 -13.55 8.64 10.56
N ASN A 41 -14.30 8.48 9.45
CA ASN A 41 -13.74 8.60 8.10
C ASN A 41 -13.03 9.93 7.91
N ILE A 42 -13.74 11.01 8.21
CA ILE A 42 -13.29 12.39 7.97
C ILE A 42 -12.03 12.62 8.80
N LYS A 43 -12.06 12.20 10.07
CA LYS A 43 -10.91 12.27 10.96
C LYS A 43 -9.72 11.48 10.42
N SER A 44 -9.91 10.24 9.99
CA SER A 44 -8.87 9.41 9.36
C SER A 44 -8.29 10.07 8.11
N LYS A 45 -9.14 10.60 7.20
CA LYS A 45 -8.69 11.34 6.00
C LYS A 45 -7.84 12.56 6.37
N SER A 46 -8.27 13.34 7.36
CA SER A 46 -7.50 14.50 7.84
C SER A 46 -6.15 14.07 8.39
N PHE A 47 -6.09 13.03 9.22
CA PHE A 47 -4.82 12.49 9.75
C PHE A 47 -3.87 12.06 8.63
N MET A 48 -4.35 11.29 7.66
CA MET A 48 -3.55 10.88 6.51
C MET A 48 -3.06 12.09 5.73
N SER A 49 -3.92 13.06 5.46
CA SER A 49 -3.56 14.26 4.69
C SER A 49 -2.49 15.10 5.38
N CYS A 50 -2.50 15.17 6.72
CA CYS A 50 -1.47 15.88 7.50
C CYS A 50 -0.16 15.10 7.61
N ALA A 51 -0.21 13.77 7.60
CA ALA A 51 0.97 12.92 7.75
C ALA A 51 1.78 12.77 6.44
N LEU A 52 1.18 13.08 5.30
CA LEU A 52 1.75 12.83 3.98
C LEU A 52 2.43 14.07 3.39
N SER A 53 3.47 13.83 2.60
CA SER A 53 4.09 14.86 1.78
C SER A 53 3.15 15.34 0.68
N ARG A 54 3.46 16.50 0.07
CA ARG A 54 2.67 17.05 -1.04
C ARG A 54 2.56 16.08 -2.22
N GLN A 55 3.64 15.33 -2.51
CA GLN A 55 3.66 14.37 -3.62
C GLN A 55 2.72 13.19 -3.34
N GLU A 56 2.77 12.64 -2.13
CA GLU A 56 1.88 11.57 -1.69
C GLU A 56 0.42 12.01 -1.67
N PHE A 57 0.15 13.23 -1.19
CA PHE A 57 -1.20 13.78 -1.16
C PHE A 57 -1.80 13.88 -2.57
N ASN A 58 -1.01 14.27 -3.58
CA ASN A 58 -1.46 14.33 -4.97
C ASN A 58 -1.86 12.97 -5.55
N ILE A 59 -1.41 11.85 -4.97
CA ILE A 59 -1.83 10.51 -5.40
C ILE A 59 -3.28 10.25 -4.96
N ILE A 60 -3.66 10.75 -3.78
CA ILE A 60 -4.87 10.35 -3.05
C ILE A 60 -5.92 11.45 -2.87
N TYR A 61 -5.65 12.69 -3.29
CA TYR A 61 -6.54 13.84 -3.04
C TYR A 61 -7.97 13.62 -3.57
N ALA A 62 -8.13 12.85 -4.64
CA ALA A 62 -9.42 12.56 -5.27
C ALA A 62 -10.19 11.41 -4.58
N CYS A 63 -9.58 10.72 -3.62
CA CYS A 63 -10.18 9.57 -2.95
C CYS A 63 -11.31 9.98 -2.00
N LYS A 64 -12.38 9.20 -1.98
CA LYS A 64 -13.62 9.49 -1.25
C LYS A 64 -13.54 9.03 0.20
N SER A 65 -12.89 7.91 0.49
CA SER A 65 -12.72 7.36 1.84
C SER A 65 -11.26 7.26 2.28
N ALA A 66 -11.03 7.15 3.58
CA ALA A 66 -9.69 6.89 4.12
C ALA A 66 -9.14 5.53 3.66
N LYS A 67 -10.02 4.52 3.53
CA LYS A 67 -9.70 3.23 2.91
C LYS A 67 -9.18 3.37 1.48
N GLU A 68 -9.87 4.12 0.64
CA GLU A 68 -9.45 4.33 -0.75
C GLU A 68 -8.11 5.07 -0.82
N MET A 69 -7.89 6.06 0.05
CA MET A 69 -6.57 6.72 0.19
C MET A 69 -5.48 5.69 0.54
N TRP A 70 -5.74 4.80 1.49
CA TRP A 70 -4.79 3.80 1.95
C TRP A 70 -4.48 2.73 0.91
N ASP A 71 -5.51 2.18 0.27
CA ASP A 71 -5.35 1.19 -0.79
C ASP A 71 -4.59 1.76 -1.99
N LYS A 72 -4.83 3.04 -2.33
CA LYS A 72 -4.12 3.69 -3.42
C LYS A 72 -2.65 3.97 -3.08
N LEU A 73 -2.33 4.31 -1.83
CA LEU A 73 -0.94 4.40 -1.37
C LEU A 73 -0.26 3.03 -1.45
N LYS A 74 -0.89 1.98 -0.91
CA LYS A 74 -0.38 0.61 -1.00
C LYS A 74 -0.10 0.21 -2.44
N PHE A 75 -1.08 0.42 -3.33
CA PHE A 75 -0.93 0.13 -4.76
C PHE A 75 0.25 0.89 -5.39
N THR A 76 0.43 2.17 -5.06
CA THR A 76 1.49 2.98 -5.67
C THR A 76 2.89 2.57 -5.19
N TYR A 77 3.04 2.22 -3.91
CA TYR A 77 4.34 1.92 -3.32
C TYR A 77 4.72 0.44 -3.37
N GLU A 78 3.77 -0.46 -3.14
CA GLU A 78 4.02 -1.90 -3.22
C GLU A 78 3.94 -2.42 -4.66
N GLY A 79 3.31 -1.67 -5.56
CA GLY A 79 2.99 -2.12 -6.91
C GLY A 79 1.85 -3.13 -6.93
N THR A 80 1.52 -3.61 -8.13
CA THR A 80 0.55 -4.69 -8.31
C THR A 80 1.19 -6.05 -8.03
N ASP A 81 0.37 -7.05 -7.71
CA ASP A 81 0.82 -8.44 -7.60
C ASP A 81 1.57 -8.88 -8.86
N LYS A 82 1.11 -8.46 -10.05
CA LYS A 82 1.80 -8.72 -11.31
C LYS A 82 3.20 -8.11 -11.39
N VAL A 83 3.40 -6.91 -10.86
CA VAL A 83 4.75 -6.30 -10.80
C VAL A 83 5.62 -7.06 -9.80
N LYS A 84 5.05 -7.50 -8.67
CA LYS A 84 5.76 -8.33 -7.68
C LYS A 84 6.17 -9.68 -8.30
N GLU A 85 5.26 -10.36 -9.00
CA GLU A 85 5.54 -11.60 -9.75
C GLU A 85 6.61 -11.39 -10.81
N THR A 86 6.51 -10.34 -11.62
CA THR A 86 7.52 -10.04 -12.65
C THR A 86 8.91 -9.82 -12.03
N ARG A 87 9.00 -9.16 -10.86
CA ARG A 87 10.28 -9.01 -10.14
C ARG A 87 10.81 -10.36 -9.66
N ILE A 88 9.95 -11.25 -9.18
CA ILE A 88 10.34 -12.62 -8.81
C ILE A 88 10.86 -13.36 -10.03
N ASP A 89 10.14 -13.35 -11.16
CA ASP A 89 10.55 -14.04 -12.39
C ASP A 89 11.90 -13.54 -12.91
N ILE A 90 12.14 -12.22 -12.88
CA ILE A 90 13.43 -11.63 -13.24
C ILE A 90 14.54 -12.15 -12.32
N LEU A 91 14.30 -12.17 -11.00
CA LEU A 91 15.28 -12.64 -10.02
C LEU A 91 15.56 -14.14 -10.18
N VAL A 92 14.53 -14.96 -10.43
CA VAL A 92 14.67 -16.39 -10.72
C VAL A 92 15.50 -16.59 -11.98
N THR A 93 15.18 -15.87 -13.06
CA THR A 93 15.94 -15.94 -14.33
C THR A 93 17.41 -15.53 -14.13
N GLN A 94 17.66 -14.47 -13.37
CA GLN A 94 19.02 -14.03 -13.04
C GLN A 94 19.78 -15.07 -12.23
N TYR A 95 19.11 -15.71 -11.26
CA TYR A 95 19.68 -16.77 -10.43
C TYR A 95 20.01 -18.02 -11.25
N GLU A 96 19.10 -18.47 -12.12
CA GLU A 96 19.35 -19.60 -13.02
C GLU A 96 20.51 -19.31 -13.97
N LYS A 97 20.57 -18.11 -14.55
CA LYS A 97 21.69 -17.68 -15.38
C LYS A 97 23.01 -17.68 -14.62
N PHE A 98 23.00 -17.19 -13.38
CA PHE A 98 24.16 -17.22 -12.50
C PHE A 98 24.63 -18.66 -12.25
N GLN A 99 23.71 -19.57 -11.89
CA GLN A 99 24.03 -20.98 -11.72
C GLN A 99 24.64 -21.61 -12.98
N MET A 100 24.04 -21.37 -14.15
CA MET A 100 24.56 -21.89 -15.42
C MET A 100 25.98 -21.39 -15.70
N MET A 101 26.26 -20.10 -15.46
CA MET A 101 27.61 -19.56 -15.58
C MET A 101 28.55 -20.25 -14.59
N THR A 102 28.21 -20.36 -13.31
CA THR A 102 29.11 -20.99 -12.30
C THR A 102 29.32 -22.50 -12.46
N CYS A 103 28.36 -23.24 -13.04
CA CYS A 103 28.47 -24.68 -13.26
C CYS A 103 29.18 -25.04 -14.58
N SER A 104 29.42 -24.07 -15.46
CA SER A 104 30.31 -24.25 -16.60
C SER A 104 31.74 -24.36 -16.08
N LYS A 105 32.48 -25.43 -16.42
CA LYS A 105 33.74 -25.83 -15.75
C LYS A 105 34.92 -24.84 -15.84
N ASP A 106 34.75 -23.70 -16.51
CA ASP A 106 35.80 -22.72 -16.79
C ASP A 106 35.50 -21.31 -16.23
N SER A 107 34.48 -21.15 -15.38
CA SER A 107 34.03 -19.84 -14.93
C SER A 107 34.72 -19.38 -13.65
N ASP A 108 35.56 -18.33 -13.76
CA ASP A 108 36.12 -17.63 -12.61
C ASP A 108 35.02 -16.81 -11.90
N VAL A 109 34.87 -17.03 -10.59
CA VAL A 109 33.83 -16.40 -9.77
C VAL A 109 33.99 -14.87 -9.77
N ASP A 110 35.21 -14.35 -9.79
CA ASP A 110 35.46 -12.90 -9.83
C ASP A 110 35.04 -12.28 -11.17
N GLU A 111 35.20 -13.00 -12.28
CA GLU A 111 34.73 -12.56 -13.60
C GLU A 111 33.19 -12.60 -13.71
N VAL A 112 32.55 -13.61 -13.11
CA VAL A 112 31.09 -13.73 -13.07
C VAL A 112 30.47 -12.62 -12.22
N MET A 113 31.08 -12.28 -11.07
CA MET A 113 30.61 -11.21 -10.19
C MET A 113 30.81 -9.81 -10.80
N SER A 114 31.82 -9.61 -11.67
CA SER A 114 32.02 -8.35 -12.39
C SER A 114 30.97 -8.06 -13.48
N LYS A 115 30.18 -9.07 -13.90
CA LYS A 115 29.15 -8.94 -14.95
C LYS A 115 27.74 -8.65 -14.40
N PHE A 116 27.59 -8.56 -13.07
CA PHE A 116 26.39 -8.14 -12.34
C PHE A 116 26.59 -6.75 -11.75
#